data_AF-X6NYZ2-F1
#
_entry.id   AF-X6NYZ2-F1
#
_cell.length_a   1.000
_cell.length_b   1.000
_cell.length_c   1.000
_cell.angle_alpha   90.00
_cell.angle_beta   90.00
_cell.angle_gamma   90.00
#
_symmetry.space_group_name_H-M   'P 1'
#
loop_
_entity.id
_entity.type
_entity.pdbx_description
1 polymer ?
#
loop_
_entity_poly.entity_id
_entity_poly.type
_entity_poly.pdbx_seq_one_letter_code
_entity_poly.pdbx_strand_id
1 'polypeptide(L)'
;MIVGAGIGVTPVRATLQSIVYYRFKRGIGHSFPDHAYCVWIVNWEQLAAYRFMARALQEAEDELYDMRKKKSRTNENQSPANAYICYPVYPKKMLRATQKDLVIWGPHYDDTLHDEARTVSKETAPFTEIDIYHILYCPESEPVSIGDIIVHSGRPKWPDLFGPIQQHHSGESKVMFCGPDVVAHELKFGKKNQTLLCLYITLIKIIVLPL
;
A
#
# COMPACT_ATOMS: atom_id res chain seq x y z
N MET A 1 0.46 6.81 8.26
CA MET A 1 -0.55 6.10 7.44
C MET A 1 -0.87 6.92 6.21
N ILE A 2 -0.89 6.28 5.04
CA ILE A 2 -1.19 6.86 3.74
C ILE A 2 -2.46 6.20 3.21
N VAL A 3 -3.49 6.98 2.90
CA VAL A 3 -4.79 6.46 2.44
C VAL A 3 -5.11 7.00 1.07
N GLY A 4 -5.42 6.11 0.14
CA GLY A 4 -5.85 6.41 -1.22
C GLY A 4 -7.20 5.78 -1.51
N ALA A 5 -8.13 6.55 -2.07
CA ALA A 5 -9.42 6.02 -2.52
C ALA A 5 -9.69 6.40 -3.99
N GLY A 6 -10.06 5.40 -4.80
CA GLY A 6 -10.28 5.59 -6.24
C GLY A 6 -9.07 6.19 -6.94
N ILE A 7 -9.25 7.30 -7.68
CA ILE A 7 -8.16 8.00 -8.40
C ILE A 7 -7.02 8.48 -7.49
N GLY A 8 -7.30 8.64 -6.18
CA GLY A 8 -6.31 9.01 -5.18
C GLY A 8 -5.26 7.93 -4.90
N VAL A 9 -5.37 6.74 -5.52
CA VAL A 9 -4.35 5.68 -5.40
C VAL A 9 -3.03 6.02 -6.09
N THR A 10 -3.04 6.85 -7.14
CA THR A 10 -1.82 7.23 -7.87
C THR A 10 -0.75 7.88 -6.98
N PRO A 11 -1.06 8.90 -6.15
CA PRO A 11 -0.09 9.44 -5.19
C PRO A 11 0.28 8.44 -4.08
N VAL A 12 -0.60 7.48 -3.75
CA VAL A 12 -0.27 6.39 -2.80
C VAL A 12 0.80 5.49 -3.39
N ARG A 13 0.69 5.08 -4.65
CA ARG A 13 1.73 4.31 -5.35
C ARG A 13 3.07 5.02 -5.31
N ALA A 14 3.12 6.30 -5.67
CA ALA A 14 4.37 7.06 -5.68
C ALA A 14 4.98 7.16 -4.27
N THR A 15 4.13 7.38 -3.26
CA THR A 15 4.57 7.46 -1.85
C THR A 15 5.09 6.11 -1.36
N LEU A 16 4.39 5.02 -1.69
CA LEU A 16 4.79 3.65 -1.37
C LEU A 16 6.18 3.34 -1.95
N GLN A 17 6.36 3.55 -3.25
CA GLN A 17 7.64 3.30 -3.91
C GLN A 17 8.77 4.15 -3.31
N SER A 18 8.51 5.43 -3.00
CA SER A 18 9.49 6.30 -2.33
C SER A 18 9.87 5.78 -0.93
N ILE A 19 8.90 5.31 -0.15
CA ILE A 19 9.16 4.75 1.18
C ILE A 19 10.00 3.48 1.07
N VAL A 20 9.61 2.52 0.22
CA VAL A 20 10.28 1.21 0.14
C VAL A 20 11.66 1.34 -0.53
N TYR A 21 11.73 1.89 -1.74
CA TYR A 21 12.97 1.90 -2.54
C TYR A 21 13.98 2.97 -2.12
N TYR A 22 13.54 4.04 -1.45
CA TYR A 22 14.46 5.08 -0.98
C TYR A 22 14.60 5.08 0.53
N ARG A 23 13.51 5.17 1.31
CA ARG A 23 13.62 5.34 2.76
C ARG A 23 14.05 4.07 3.48
N PHE A 24 13.41 2.94 3.20
CA PHE A 24 13.74 1.67 3.85
C PHE A 24 14.99 1.04 3.27
N LYS A 25 15.10 0.95 1.94
CA LYS A 25 16.26 0.34 1.28
C LYS A 25 17.58 1.04 1.58
N ARG A 26 17.58 2.37 1.70
CA ARG A 26 18.79 3.18 1.95
C ARG A 26 18.92 3.67 3.39
N GLY A 27 17.96 3.35 4.26
CA GLY A 27 18.00 3.69 5.67
C GLY A 27 19.03 2.83 6.39
N ILE A 28 20.11 3.43 6.88
CA ILE A 28 21.14 2.74 7.68
C ILE A 28 20.76 2.92 9.16
N GLY A 29 20.48 1.82 9.86
CA GLY A 29 20.14 1.80 11.28
C GLY A 29 18.74 2.30 11.63
N HIS A 30 18.34 3.49 11.15
CA HIS A 30 17.01 4.06 11.35
C HIS A 30 16.51 4.78 10.09
N SER A 31 15.22 4.65 9.79
CA SER A 31 14.52 5.44 8.77
C SER A 31 13.38 6.23 9.42
N PHE A 32 13.11 7.44 8.92
CA PHE A 32 11.86 8.15 9.20
C PHE A 32 11.03 8.25 7.91
N PRO A 33 9.78 7.75 7.90
CA PRO A 33 9.16 6.96 8.96
C PRO A 33 9.86 5.59 9.13
N ASP A 34 9.72 4.99 10.30
CA ASP A 34 10.14 3.62 10.64
C ASP A 34 9.06 2.59 10.32
N HIS A 35 7.80 3.03 10.32
CA HIS A 35 6.62 2.25 9.98
C HIS A 35 5.72 2.96 8.97
N ALA A 36 5.20 2.22 7.99
CA ALA A 36 4.29 2.77 6.98
C ALA A 36 3.08 1.86 6.73
N TYR A 37 1.89 2.39 7.03
CA TYR A 37 0.61 1.76 6.73
C TYR A 37 0.02 2.41 5.48
N CYS A 38 -0.16 1.63 4.42
CA CYS A 38 -0.78 2.10 3.17
C CYS A 38 -2.17 1.47 3.04
N VAL A 39 -3.20 2.30 2.92
CA VAL A 39 -4.59 1.86 2.78
C VAL A 39 -5.08 2.23 1.40
N TRP A 40 -5.55 1.24 0.65
CA TRP A 40 -6.13 1.42 -0.68
C TRP A 40 -7.60 1.01 -0.67
N ILE A 41 -8.48 1.98 -0.95
CA ILE A 41 -9.92 1.77 -1.05
C ILE A 41 -10.30 1.82 -2.53
N VAL A 42 -10.94 0.76 -3.03
CA VAL A 42 -11.24 0.63 -4.45
C VAL A 42 -12.64 0.07 -4.65
N ASN A 43 -13.40 0.70 -5.55
CA ASN A 43 -14.62 0.08 -6.04
C ASN A 43 -14.23 -1.07 -6.99
N TRP A 44 -14.82 -2.24 -6.81
CA TRP A 44 -14.58 -3.41 -7.63
C TRP A 44 -14.69 -3.12 -9.14
N GLU A 45 -15.65 -2.30 -9.56
CA GLU A 45 -15.87 -1.93 -10.97
C GLU A 45 -14.65 -1.20 -11.57
N GLN A 46 -13.86 -0.53 -10.74
CA GLN A 46 -12.68 0.23 -11.16
C GLN A 46 -11.38 -0.55 -10.95
N LEU A 47 -11.42 -1.73 -10.34
CA LEU A 47 -10.23 -2.51 -10.02
C LEU A 47 -9.40 -2.83 -11.28
N ALA A 48 -10.07 -3.04 -12.42
CA ALA A 48 -9.41 -3.24 -13.72
C ALA A 48 -8.58 -2.02 -14.17
N ALA A 49 -9.04 -0.79 -13.88
CA ALA A 49 -8.33 0.44 -14.23
C ALA A 49 -7.10 0.70 -13.34
N TYR A 50 -7.09 0.12 -12.13
CA TYR A 50 -6.03 0.31 -11.14
C TYR A 50 -5.13 -0.93 -10.97
N ARG A 51 -5.08 -1.82 -11.96
CA ARG A 51 -4.21 -3.02 -11.96
C ARG A 51 -2.74 -2.71 -11.71
N PHE A 52 -2.26 -1.57 -12.18
CA PHE A 52 -0.91 -1.08 -11.91
C PHE A 52 -0.59 -0.99 -10.41
N MET A 53 -1.61 -0.85 -9.54
CA MET A 53 -1.41 -0.81 -8.10
C MET A 53 -1.12 -2.20 -7.53
N ALA A 54 -1.73 -3.27 -8.06
CA ALA A 54 -1.39 -4.64 -7.65
C ALA A 54 0.08 -4.96 -7.96
N ARG A 55 0.58 -4.50 -9.11
CA ARG A 55 2.01 -4.55 -9.42
C ARG A 55 2.85 -3.73 -8.45
N ALA A 56 2.45 -2.50 -8.14
CA ALA A 56 3.20 -1.67 -7.19
C ALA A 56 3.27 -2.30 -5.78
N LEU A 57 2.24 -3.03 -5.37
CA LEU A 57 2.22 -3.80 -4.13
C LEU A 57 3.18 -4.98 -4.20
N GLN A 58 3.15 -5.77 -5.27
CA GLN A 58 4.10 -6.87 -5.49
C GLN A 58 5.55 -6.37 -5.50
N GLU A 59 5.85 -5.32 -6.26
CA GLU A 59 7.17 -4.70 -6.33
C GLU A 59 7.69 -4.27 -4.95
N ALA A 60 6.81 -3.67 -4.14
CA ALA A 60 7.12 -3.30 -2.77
C ALA A 60 7.39 -4.53 -1.88
N GLU A 61 6.57 -5.59 -2.01
CA GLU A 61 6.74 -6.85 -1.29
C GLU A 61 8.03 -7.57 -1.67
N ASP A 62 8.37 -7.65 -2.95
CA ASP A 62 9.62 -8.25 -3.43
C ASP A 62 10.83 -7.56 -2.81
N GLU A 63 10.86 -6.22 -2.80
CA GLU A 63 11.95 -5.46 -2.20
C GLU A 63 12.01 -5.65 -0.68
N LEU A 64 10.86 -5.66 0.01
CA LEU A 64 10.80 -5.94 1.45
C LEU A 64 11.21 -7.38 1.79
N TYR A 65 10.83 -8.33 0.95
CA TYR A 65 11.18 -9.74 1.09
C TYR A 65 12.68 -9.95 0.93
N ASP A 66 13.28 -9.39 -0.11
CA ASP A 66 14.72 -9.39 -0.36
C ASP A 66 15.50 -8.76 0.81
N MET A 67 15.05 -7.59 1.30
CA MET A 67 15.66 -6.93 2.45
C MET A 67 15.59 -7.81 3.72
N ARG A 68 14.45 -8.45 3.99
CA ARG A 68 14.29 -9.35 5.15
C ARG A 68 15.19 -10.59 5.04
N LYS A 69 15.27 -11.19 3.86
CA LYS A 69 16.17 -12.35 3.61
C LYS A 69 17.64 -11.97 3.78
N LYS A 70 18.06 -10.82 3.26
CA LYS A 70 19.43 -10.33 3.41
C LYS A 70 19.75 -9.99 4.87
N LYS A 71 18.86 -9.31 5.59
CA LYS A 71 19.04 -8.98 7.02
C LYS A 71 19.06 -10.20 7.94
N SER A 72 18.30 -11.25 7.63
CA SER A 72 18.36 -12.51 8.39
C SER A 72 19.75 -13.14 8.42
N ARG A 73 20.61 -12.79 7.45
CA ARG A 73 22.02 -13.19 7.40
C ARG A 73 22.96 -12.27 8.22
N THR A 74 22.50 -11.08 8.59
CA THR A 74 23.36 -10.00 9.12
C THR A 74 23.05 -9.62 10.59
N ASN A 75 22.07 -10.26 11.25
CA ASN A 75 21.72 -10.02 12.67
C ASN A 75 21.36 -8.55 13.01
N GLU A 76 20.69 -7.82 12.10
CA GLU A 76 20.18 -6.47 12.37
C GLU A 76 18.68 -6.50 12.74
N ASN A 77 18.34 -5.96 13.91
CA ASN A 77 17.06 -6.19 14.62
C ASN A 77 15.88 -5.28 14.23
N GLN A 78 15.91 -4.57 13.11
CA GLN A 78 14.77 -3.72 12.72
C GLN A 78 14.40 -3.95 11.25
N SER A 79 13.30 -4.67 11.06
CA SER A 79 12.58 -4.74 9.78
C SER A 79 11.47 -3.68 9.81
N PRO A 80 11.38 -2.80 8.81
CA PRO A 80 10.28 -1.86 8.73
C PRO A 80 8.97 -2.65 8.64
N ALA A 81 8.05 -2.39 9.57
CA ALA A 81 6.73 -3.00 9.51
C ALA A 81 5.87 -2.20 8.53
N ASN A 82 5.42 -2.88 7.48
CA ASN A 82 4.47 -2.34 6.51
C ASN A 82 3.19 -3.16 6.57
N ALA A 83 2.08 -2.52 6.27
CA ALA A 83 0.85 -3.24 5.99
C ALA A 83 0.11 -2.53 4.85
N TYR A 84 -0.32 -3.31 3.87
CA TYR A 84 -1.09 -2.84 2.72
C TYR A 84 -2.52 -3.29 2.86
N ILE A 85 -3.43 -2.35 3.14
CA ILE A 85 -4.79 -2.70 3.53
C ILE A 85 -5.73 -2.33 2.40
N CYS A 86 -6.29 -3.33 1.75
CA CYS A 86 -7.09 -3.14 0.55
C CYS A 86 -8.57 -3.41 0.82
N TYR A 87 -9.43 -2.53 0.31
CA TYR A 87 -10.88 -2.58 0.49
C TYR A 87 -11.62 -2.56 -0.85
N PRO A 88 -11.77 -3.71 -1.54
CA PRO A 88 -12.75 -3.88 -2.61
C PRO A 88 -14.19 -3.74 -2.11
N VAL A 89 -14.91 -2.76 -2.64
CA VAL A 89 -16.33 -2.54 -2.33
C VAL A 89 -17.20 -3.15 -3.43
N TYR A 90 -18.10 -4.07 -3.06
CA TYR A 90 -19.10 -4.78 -3.91
C TYR A 90 -18.55 -5.76 -4.97
N PRO A 91 -18.10 -6.97 -4.60
CA PRO A 91 -17.74 -7.98 -5.59
C PRO A 91 -18.99 -8.56 -6.28
N LYS A 92 -18.98 -8.63 -7.63
CA LYS A 92 -19.86 -9.53 -8.40
C LYS A 92 -19.13 -10.85 -8.67
N LYS A 93 -19.83 -11.98 -8.52
CA LYS A 93 -19.26 -13.31 -8.76
C LYS A 93 -18.86 -13.53 -10.23
N MET A 94 -17.79 -14.29 -10.38
CA MET A 94 -17.15 -14.84 -11.59
C MET A 94 -16.36 -13.87 -12.48
N LEU A 95 -15.03 -13.91 -12.30
CA LEU A 95 -14.09 -13.67 -13.39
C LEU A 95 -13.82 -15.00 -14.10
N ARG A 96 -14.15 -15.09 -15.39
CA ARG A 96 -13.40 -15.95 -16.32
C ARG A 96 -12.34 -15.06 -16.94
N ALA A 97 -11.09 -15.15 -16.52
CA ALA A 97 -10.00 -14.62 -17.35
C ALA A 97 -8.74 -15.46 -17.21
N THR A 98 -8.52 -16.30 -18.21
CA THR A 98 -7.20 -16.58 -18.76
C THR A 98 -6.73 -15.32 -19.49
N GLN A 99 -5.92 -14.46 -18.87
CA GLN A 99 -5.25 -13.41 -19.63
C GLN A 99 -3.84 -13.12 -19.11
N LYS A 100 -2.86 -13.65 -19.84
CA LYS A 100 -1.44 -13.28 -19.77
C LYS A 100 -1.28 -12.03 -20.62
N ASP A 101 -1.43 -10.84 -20.06
CA ASP A 101 -1.19 -9.63 -20.85
C ASP A 101 -0.35 -8.62 -20.07
N LEU A 102 0.94 -8.59 -20.41
CA LEU A 102 1.92 -7.63 -19.89
C LEU A 102 1.51 -6.18 -20.16
N VAL A 103 0.76 -5.94 -21.24
CA VAL A 103 0.23 -4.62 -21.63
C VAL A 103 -0.68 -4.04 -20.54
N ILE A 104 -1.35 -4.90 -19.77
CA ILE A 104 -2.37 -4.49 -18.82
C ILE A 104 -1.78 -3.95 -17.50
N TRP A 105 -0.57 -4.39 -17.13
CA TRP A 105 0.02 -4.08 -15.83
C TRP A 105 0.97 -2.88 -15.86
N GLY A 106 1.43 -2.48 -17.05
CA GLY A 106 2.45 -1.44 -17.26
C GLY A 106 3.87 -2.02 -17.37
N PRO A 107 4.94 -1.20 -17.29
CA PRO A 107 6.31 -1.68 -17.09
C PRO A 107 6.58 -1.98 -15.61
N HIS A 108 7.53 -2.86 -15.27
CA HIS A 108 8.05 -2.94 -13.90
C HIS A 108 8.96 -1.75 -13.60
N TYR A 109 9.07 -1.39 -12.33
CA TYR A 109 10.02 -0.37 -11.87
C TYR A 109 11.46 -0.73 -12.27
N ASP A 110 11.85 -1.99 -12.08
CA ASP A 110 13.20 -2.48 -12.40
C ASP A 110 13.49 -2.51 -13.91
N ASP A 111 12.49 -2.72 -14.77
CA ASP A 111 12.67 -2.72 -16.24
C ASP A 111 13.16 -1.36 -16.76
N THR A 112 12.92 -0.29 -16.01
CA THR A 112 13.33 1.08 -16.39
C THR A 112 14.76 1.43 -15.97
N LEU A 113 15.42 0.57 -15.19
CA LEU A 113 16.79 0.76 -14.72
C LEU A 113 17.76 -0.04 -15.61
N HIS A 114 18.34 0.62 -16.63
CA HIS A 114 19.25 0.04 -17.64
C HIS A 114 20.63 -0.42 -17.14
N ASP A 115 20.82 -0.77 -15.87
CA ASP A 115 22.14 -1.12 -15.32
C ASP A 115 22.29 -2.65 -15.16
N GLU A 116 22.27 -3.37 -16.29
CA GLU A 116 22.42 -4.84 -16.35
C GLU A 116 23.73 -5.33 -15.70
N ALA A 117 24.74 -4.46 -15.61
CA ALA A 117 26.06 -4.75 -15.05
C ALA A 117 26.08 -4.93 -13.51
N ARG A 118 24.96 -4.67 -12.81
CA ARG A 118 24.85 -4.77 -11.34
C ARG A 118 23.63 -5.59 -10.90
N THR A 119 23.34 -6.68 -11.60
CA THR A 119 22.31 -7.64 -11.19
C THR A 119 22.75 -8.40 -9.92
N VAL A 120 22.63 -7.73 -8.78
CA VAL A 120 22.67 -8.36 -7.47
C VAL A 120 21.49 -9.32 -7.39
N SER A 121 21.73 -10.57 -7.01
CA SER A 121 20.66 -11.55 -6.77
C SER A 121 19.58 -10.93 -5.88
N LYS A 122 18.34 -10.93 -6.39
CA LYS A 122 17.14 -10.51 -5.66
C LYS A 122 16.30 -11.74 -5.36
N GLU A 123 15.86 -11.85 -4.12
CA GLU A 123 14.83 -12.82 -3.71
C GLU A 123 13.45 -12.18 -3.92
N THR A 124 12.52 -12.91 -4.52
CA THR A 124 11.13 -12.44 -4.74
C THR A 124 10.18 -13.05 -3.72
N ALA A 125 9.08 -12.38 -3.45
CA ALA A 125 8.00 -12.92 -2.65
C ALA A 125 7.39 -14.16 -3.31
N PRO A 126 6.82 -15.11 -2.54
CA PRO A 126 6.27 -16.35 -3.07
C PRO A 126 4.86 -16.18 -3.68
N PHE A 127 4.60 -15.03 -4.29
CA PHE A 127 3.34 -14.67 -4.95
C PHE A 127 3.57 -13.58 -5.99
N THR A 128 2.61 -13.40 -6.88
CA THR A 128 2.67 -12.49 -8.02
C THR A 128 1.60 -11.40 -7.93
N GLU A 129 1.67 -10.39 -8.80
CA GLU A 129 0.60 -9.39 -8.92
C GLU A 129 -0.75 -10.00 -9.34
N ILE A 130 -0.73 -11.15 -10.01
CA ILE A 130 -1.93 -11.90 -10.39
C ILE A 130 -2.63 -12.45 -9.15
N ASP A 131 -1.89 -12.99 -8.19
CA ASP A 131 -2.44 -13.51 -6.94
C ASP A 131 -3.10 -12.38 -6.13
N ILE A 132 -2.42 -11.24 -6.02
CA ILE A 132 -2.97 -10.03 -5.38
C ILE A 132 -4.26 -9.60 -6.08
N TYR A 133 -4.26 -9.52 -7.41
CA TYR A 133 -5.44 -9.11 -8.17
C TYR A 133 -6.61 -10.08 -7.99
N HIS A 134 -6.36 -11.39 -7.95
CA HIS A 134 -7.40 -12.40 -7.72
C HIS A 134 -8.06 -12.23 -6.35
N ILE A 135 -7.27 -12.03 -5.30
CA ILE A 135 -7.77 -11.79 -3.93
C ILE A 135 -8.60 -10.51 -3.89
N LEU A 136 -8.15 -9.43 -4.55
CA LEU A 136 -8.89 -8.17 -4.62
C LEU A 136 -10.20 -8.29 -5.40
N TYR A 137 -10.21 -9.11 -6.45
CA TYR A 137 -11.38 -9.25 -7.31
C TYR A 137 -12.47 -10.10 -6.67
N CYS A 138 -12.09 -11.10 -5.89
CA CYS A 138 -13.00 -11.98 -5.16
C CYS A 138 -12.59 -12.07 -3.68
N PRO A 139 -12.77 -10.98 -2.91
CA PRO A 139 -12.39 -10.95 -1.50
C PRO A 139 -13.26 -11.92 -0.70
N GLU A 140 -12.64 -12.67 0.19
CA GLU A 140 -13.34 -13.51 1.17
C GLU A 140 -14.11 -12.65 2.19
N SER A 141 -15.05 -13.26 2.92
CA SER A 141 -15.77 -12.54 3.98
C SER A 141 -14.85 -12.12 5.13
N GLU A 142 -13.86 -12.96 5.43
CA GLU A 142 -12.83 -12.69 6.42
C GLU A 142 -11.59 -12.07 5.77
N PRO A 143 -10.80 -11.25 6.49
CA PRO A 143 -9.59 -10.66 5.95
C PRO A 143 -8.57 -11.73 5.54
N VAL A 144 -7.99 -11.58 4.35
CA VAL A 144 -6.96 -12.48 3.81
C VAL A 144 -5.62 -11.77 3.79
N SER A 145 -4.57 -12.43 4.28
CA SER A 145 -3.20 -11.91 4.25
C SER A 145 -2.35 -12.63 3.19
N ILE A 146 -1.59 -11.87 2.42
CA ILE A 146 -0.57 -12.36 1.48
C ILE A 146 0.68 -11.47 1.60
N GLY A 147 1.75 -12.00 2.21
CA GLY A 147 2.88 -11.15 2.65
C GLY A 147 2.42 -10.12 3.67
N ASP A 148 2.81 -8.86 3.50
CA ASP A 148 2.34 -7.72 4.30
C ASP A 148 1.03 -7.10 3.75
N ILE A 149 0.42 -7.69 2.72
CA ILE A 149 -0.85 -7.23 2.14
C ILE A 149 -2.02 -7.92 2.86
N ILE A 150 -2.94 -7.13 3.39
CA ILE A 150 -4.18 -7.58 4.02
C ILE A 150 -5.36 -7.07 3.20
N VAL A 151 -6.17 -7.97 2.66
CA VAL A 151 -7.37 -7.64 1.89
C VAL A 151 -8.60 -7.85 2.74
N HIS A 152 -9.41 -6.81 2.88
CA HIS A 152 -10.69 -6.82 3.58
C HIS A 152 -11.83 -6.66 2.58
N SER A 153 -12.97 -7.32 2.84
CA SER A 153 -14.20 -7.07 2.08
C SER A 153 -14.97 -5.88 2.64
N GLY A 154 -15.44 -4.98 1.77
CA GLY A 154 -16.32 -3.87 2.15
C GLY A 154 -15.58 -2.58 2.49
N ARG A 155 -16.17 -1.75 3.37
CA ARG A 155 -15.61 -0.45 3.77
C ARG A 155 -14.69 -0.59 5.00
N PRO A 156 -13.65 0.25 5.11
CA PRO A 156 -12.79 0.29 6.30
C PRO A 156 -13.57 0.65 7.56
N LYS A 157 -13.35 -0.14 8.61
CA LYS A 157 -13.74 0.22 9.97
C LYS A 157 -12.57 0.94 10.62
N TRP A 158 -12.54 2.26 10.48
CA TRP A 158 -11.40 3.08 10.92
C TRP A 158 -10.99 2.89 12.39
N PRO A 159 -11.91 2.76 13.37
CA PRO A 159 -11.52 2.51 14.76
C PRO A 159 -10.77 1.19 14.94
N ASP A 160 -11.24 0.13 14.28
CA ASP A 160 -10.64 -1.21 14.34
C ASP A 160 -9.24 -1.20 13.71
N LEU A 161 -9.03 -0.33 12.72
CA LEU A 161 -7.73 -0.16 12.09
C LEU A 161 -6.77 0.69 12.95
N PHE A 162 -7.26 1.78 13.55
CA PHE A 162 -6.43 2.70 14.31
C PHE A 162 -6.04 2.18 15.70
N GLY A 163 -6.92 1.42 16.36
CA GLY A 163 -6.68 0.91 17.70
C GLY A 163 -5.38 0.12 17.81
N PRO A 164 -5.17 -0.94 17.01
CA PRO A 164 -3.94 -1.72 17.03
C PRO A 164 -2.70 -0.91 16.70
N ILE A 165 -2.78 0.02 15.74
CA ILE A 165 -1.65 0.89 15.35
C ILE A 165 -1.23 1.79 16.50
N GLN A 166 -2.19 2.40 17.20
CA GLN A 166 -1.91 3.25 18.36
C GLN A 166 -1.37 2.47 19.56
N GLN A 167 -1.78 1.20 19.71
CA GLN A 167 -1.27 0.33 20.77
C GLN A 167 0.16 -0.17 20.49
N HIS A 168 0.47 -0.45 19.22
CA HIS A 168 1.79 -0.97 18.83
C HIS A 168 2.88 0.10 18.76
N HIS A 169 2.52 1.35 18.45
CA HIS A 169 3.48 2.42 18.22
C HIS A 169 3.32 3.55 19.24
N SER A 170 4.33 3.74 20.09
CA SER A 170 4.41 4.90 20.97
C SER A 170 4.90 6.12 20.18
N GLY A 171 4.00 7.04 19.84
CA GLY A 171 4.38 8.28 19.17
C GLY A 171 3.28 8.97 18.38
N GLU A 172 3.67 10.05 17.70
CA GLU A 172 2.76 10.80 16.82
C GLU A 172 2.51 10.02 15.52
N SER A 173 1.26 9.58 15.31
CA SER A 173 0.84 8.95 14.06
C SER A 173 0.23 9.99 13.11
N LYS A 174 0.83 10.18 11.93
CA LYS A 174 0.30 11.07 10.90
C LYS A 174 -0.54 10.32 9.87
N VAL A 175 -1.64 10.93 9.43
CA VAL A 175 -2.50 10.40 8.35
C VAL A 175 -2.49 11.37 7.18
N MET A 176 -2.17 10.84 6.01
CA MET A 176 -2.32 11.53 4.73
C MET A 176 -3.44 10.85 3.94
N PHE A 177 -4.32 11.64 3.33
CA PHE A 177 -5.44 11.13 2.55
C PHE A 177 -5.55 11.81 1.18
N CYS A 178 -5.79 11.00 0.14
CA CYS A 178 -6.19 11.45 -1.18
C CYS A 178 -7.36 10.60 -1.70
N GLY A 179 -8.50 11.23 -1.99
CA GLY A 179 -9.69 10.53 -2.46
C GLY A 179 -10.98 11.33 -2.24
N PRO A 180 -12.16 10.68 -2.32
CA PRO A 180 -13.45 11.34 -2.19
C PRO A 180 -13.73 11.91 -0.80
N ASP A 181 -14.47 13.03 -0.75
CA ASP A 181 -14.81 13.77 0.47
C ASP A 181 -15.51 12.92 1.53
N VAL A 182 -16.36 11.97 1.11
CA VAL A 182 -17.04 11.06 2.03
C VAL A 182 -16.06 10.26 2.89
N VAL A 183 -14.94 9.79 2.30
CA VAL A 183 -13.91 9.04 3.02
C VAL A 183 -13.08 9.98 3.90
N ALA A 184 -12.79 11.20 3.43
CA ALA A 184 -12.13 12.22 4.26
C ALA A 184 -12.94 12.55 5.52
N HIS A 185 -14.26 12.65 5.37
CA HIS A 185 -15.18 12.88 6.49
C HIS A 185 -15.14 11.72 7.47
N GLU A 186 -15.29 10.47 7.00
CA GLU A 186 -15.16 9.27 7.86
C GLU A 186 -13.83 9.22 8.63
N LEU A 187 -12.72 9.57 7.97
CA LEU A 187 -11.39 9.63 8.60
C LEU A 187 -11.30 10.70 9.70
N LYS A 188 -11.96 11.86 9.54
CA LYS A 188 -12.04 12.90 10.57
C LYS A 188 -12.82 12.42 11.79
N PHE A 189 -13.96 11.77 11.58
CA PHE A 189 -14.80 11.25 12.68
C PHE A 189 -14.12 10.10 13.43
N GLY A 190 -13.33 9.28 12.73
CA GLY A 190 -12.56 8.19 13.32
C GLY A 190 -11.42 8.64 14.24
N LYS A 191 -11.04 9.93 14.24
CA LYS A 191 -9.91 10.44 15.04
C LYS A 191 -10.27 11.74 15.78
N LYS A 192 -10.64 11.62 17.05
CA LYS A 192 -10.89 12.80 17.91
C LYS A 192 -9.63 13.63 18.25
N ASN A 193 -8.41 13.12 18.10
CA ASN A 193 -7.17 13.76 18.62
C ASN A 193 -5.94 13.78 17.66
N GLN A 194 -6.08 13.84 16.32
CA GLN A 194 -4.90 13.88 15.42
C GLN A 194 -5.06 14.80 14.21
N THR A 195 -3.95 15.38 13.77
CA THR A 195 -3.81 16.24 12.58
C THR A 195 -3.98 15.41 11.30
N LEU A 196 -5.01 15.73 10.50
CA LEU A 196 -5.26 15.11 9.20
C LEU A 196 -4.74 16.01 8.07
N LEU A 197 -3.84 15.46 7.24
CA LEU A 197 -3.38 16.14 6.03
C LEU A 197 -4.22 15.67 4.83
N CYS A 198 -5.08 16.55 4.30
CA CYS A 198 -5.86 16.28 3.09
C CYS A 198 -5.23 16.93 1.86
N LEU A 199 -4.93 16.13 0.83
CA LEU A 199 -4.47 16.62 -0.47
C LEU A 199 -5.61 16.57 -1.48
N TYR A 200 -6.14 17.75 -1.85
CA TYR A 200 -7.17 17.90 -2.88
C TYR A 200 -6.55 18.13 -4.26
N ILE A 201 -6.96 17.34 -5.25
CA ILE A 201 -6.51 17.46 -6.65
C ILE A 201 -7.63 18.07 -7.52
N THR A 202 -8.04 19.30 -7.21
CA THR A 202 -8.83 20.12 -8.17
C THR A 202 -8.23 21.50 -8.43
N LEU A 203 -7.31 21.98 -7.59
CA LEU A 203 -6.38 23.09 -7.81
C LEU A 203 -5.47 23.04 -6.59
N ILE A 204 -4.15 22.91 -6.78
CA ILE A 204 -3.19 22.58 -5.71
C ILE A 204 -3.30 23.60 -4.56
N LYS A 205 -4.06 23.26 -3.53
CA LYS A 205 -4.03 23.85 -2.19
C LYS A 205 -3.75 22.71 -1.23
N ILE A 206 -2.50 22.63 -0.77
CA ILE A 206 -2.12 21.77 0.34
C ILE A 206 -2.65 22.46 1.60
N ILE A 207 -3.81 22.04 2.08
CA ILE A 207 -4.34 22.57 3.35
C ILE A 207 -3.79 21.67 4.46
N VAL A 208 -2.73 22.16 5.11
CA VAL A 208 -2.32 21.65 6.42
C VAL A 208 -3.31 22.25 7.41
N LEU A 209 -4.28 21.46 7.86
CA LEU A 209 -5.19 21.90 8.93
C LEU A 209 -4.53 21.58 10.27
N PRO A 210 -4.04 22.57 11.03
CA PRO A 210 -3.81 22.37 12.45
C PRO A 210 -5.19 22.17 13.12
N LEU A 211 -5.27 21.22 14.05
CA LEU A 211 -6.35 21.14 15.04
C LEU A 211 -5.78 21.54 16.39
#